data_AF-A0A7D7WK83-F1
#
_entry.id   AF-A0A7D7WK83-F1
#
_cell.length_a   1.000
_cell.length_b   1.000
_cell.length_c   1.000
_cell.angle_alpha   90.00
_cell.angle_beta   90.00
_cell.angle_gamma   90.00
#
_symmetry.space_group_name_H-M   'P 1'
#
loop_
_entity.id
_entity.type
_entity.pdbx_description
1 polymer ?
#
loop_
_entity_poly.entity_id
_entity_poly.type
_entity_poly.pdbx_seq_one_letter_code
_entity_poly.pdbx_strand_id
1 'polypeptide(L)'
;MSKSKMLKITSILILIASCSMLPAHLKTKVYDSSNDAKNKIDQIVKESGLTIESLKESNKTGSKEVGDPKIRAVKIKVIEVGEKFLSSIKEAIEELKEKGTGKQFSEIYHTILSVANSMEKIGIQKATATVKMAADGKASTSYESINNVHEKLLAKLQVVKEKQKPAEEKKRS
;
A
#
# COMPACT_ATOMS: atom_id res chain seq x y z
N MET A 1 51.46 12.17 -41.14
CA MET A 1 51.79 12.62 -39.77
C MET A 1 50.63 13.44 -39.24
N SER A 2 49.91 12.95 -38.21
CA SER A 2 48.91 13.65 -37.38
C SER A 2 47.66 14.25 -38.07
N LYS A 3 46.44 14.24 -37.53
CA LYS A 3 45.92 13.91 -36.19
C LYS A 3 44.41 13.70 -36.33
N SER A 4 43.90 12.64 -35.71
CA SER A 4 42.48 12.33 -35.56
C SER A 4 41.71 13.50 -34.90
N LYS A 5 40.61 13.95 -35.51
CA LYS A 5 39.63 14.79 -34.81
C LYS A 5 38.74 13.89 -33.95
N MET A 6 39.17 13.64 -32.71
CA MET A 6 38.31 13.11 -31.66
C MET A 6 37.19 14.12 -31.39
N LEU A 7 35.96 13.82 -31.83
CA LEU A 7 34.77 14.47 -31.31
C LEU A 7 34.64 14.09 -29.84
N LYS A 8 34.94 15.02 -28.95
CA LYS A 8 34.64 14.90 -27.52
C LYS A 8 33.12 14.99 -27.37
N ILE A 9 32.48 13.84 -27.19
CA ILE A 9 31.08 13.77 -26.76
C ILE A 9 31.06 14.27 -25.31
N THR A 10 30.67 15.53 -25.13
CA THR A 10 30.42 16.07 -23.79
C THR A 10 29.14 15.43 -23.27
N SER A 11 29.28 14.35 -22.51
CA SER A 11 28.18 13.72 -21.78
C SER A 11 27.58 14.72 -20.79
N ILE A 12 26.43 15.29 -21.12
CA ILE A 12 25.59 16.00 -20.15
C ILE A 12 24.98 14.93 -19.25
N LEU A 13 25.63 14.72 -18.09
CA LEU A 13 25.01 14.03 -16.96
C LEU A 13 23.90 14.93 -16.43
N ILE A 14 22.67 14.71 -16.90
CA ILE A 14 21.48 15.24 -16.23
C ILE A 14 21.41 14.51 -14.90
N LEU A 15 21.89 15.18 -13.85
CA LEU A 15 21.74 14.75 -12.47
C LEU A 15 20.24 14.82 -12.16
N ILE A 16 19.50 13.75 -12.40
CA ILE A 16 18.14 13.62 -11.86
C ILE A 16 18.33 13.35 -10.38
N ALA A 17 18.57 14.40 -9.60
CA ALA A 17 18.30 14.33 -8.17
C ALA A 17 16.84 13.92 -8.09
N SER A 18 16.57 12.68 -7.65
CA SER A 18 15.23 12.22 -7.35
C SER A 18 14.77 12.92 -6.08
N CYS A 19 14.60 14.25 -6.17
CA CYS A 19 13.82 15.02 -5.24
C CYS A 19 12.43 14.40 -5.31
N SER A 20 12.02 13.76 -4.22
CA SER A 20 10.61 13.48 -3.94
C SER A 20 9.79 14.71 -4.32
N MET A 21 8.77 14.50 -5.15
CA MET A 21 7.97 15.59 -5.73
C MET A 21 6.93 16.09 -4.72
N LEU A 22 6.70 15.34 -3.64
CA LEU A 22 5.87 15.77 -2.52
C LEU A 22 6.52 16.95 -1.76
N PRO A 23 5.72 17.95 -1.35
CA PRO A 23 6.14 18.95 -0.37
C PRO A 23 6.71 18.26 0.87
N ALA A 24 7.71 18.87 1.53
CA ALA A 24 8.46 18.23 2.61
C ALA A 24 7.56 17.68 3.73
N HIS A 25 6.53 18.42 4.15
CA HIS A 25 5.61 17.97 5.20
C HIS A 25 4.76 16.77 4.76
N LEU A 26 4.28 16.75 3.50
CA LEU A 26 3.55 15.62 2.94
C LEU A 26 4.45 14.41 2.72
N LYS A 27 5.69 14.62 2.30
CA LYS A 27 6.67 13.55 2.14
C LYS A 27 6.87 12.81 3.45
N THR A 28 7.16 13.53 4.53
CA THR A 28 7.30 12.96 5.87
C THR A 28 6.03 12.20 6.26
N LYS A 29 4.86 12.82 6.11
CA LYS A 29 3.57 12.18 6.44
C LYS A 29 3.32 10.88 5.66
N VAL A 30 3.48 10.90 4.34
CA VAL A 30 3.21 9.76 3.44
C VAL A 30 4.22 8.63 3.67
N TYR A 31 5.50 8.95 3.75
CA TYR A 31 6.56 7.94 3.92
C TYR A 31 6.65 7.41 5.33
N ASP A 32 6.53 8.26 6.35
CA ASP A 32 6.56 7.80 7.74
C ASP A 32 5.32 6.96 8.03
N SER A 33 4.13 7.37 7.57
CA SER A 33 2.93 6.55 7.74
C SER A 33 3.04 5.20 7.01
N SER A 34 3.68 5.17 5.84
CA SER A 34 3.93 3.91 5.12
C SER A 34 4.92 3.01 5.85
N ASN A 35 6.02 3.58 6.34
CA ASN A 35 7.05 2.84 7.07
C ASN A 35 6.52 2.34 8.41
N ASP A 36 5.78 3.17 9.16
CA ASP A 36 5.07 2.79 10.38
C ASP A 36 4.09 1.64 10.12
N ALA A 37 3.29 1.72 9.05
CA ALA A 37 2.36 0.66 8.70
C ALA A 37 3.07 -0.67 8.39
N LYS A 38 4.13 -0.65 7.57
CA LYS A 38 4.91 -1.85 7.25
C LYS A 38 5.58 -2.44 8.50
N ASN A 39 6.20 -1.60 9.32
CA ASN A 39 6.86 -2.03 10.56
C ASN A 39 5.86 -2.65 11.53
N LYS A 40 4.67 -2.06 11.68
CA LYS A 40 3.60 -2.61 12.52
C LYS A 40 3.06 -3.93 11.99
N ILE A 41 2.89 -4.07 10.67
CA ILE A 41 2.52 -5.35 10.06
C ILE A 41 3.55 -6.42 10.40
N ASP A 42 4.84 -6.13 10.20
CA ASP A 42 5.92 -7.07 10.50
C ASP A 42 5.97 -7.42 12.00
N GLN A 43 5.77 -6.43 12.88
CA GLN A 43 5.69 -6.62 14.32
C GLN A 43 4.50 -7.50 14.71
N ILE A 44 3.31 -7.26 14.18
CA ILE A 44 2.12 -8.08 14.44
C ILE A 44 2.37 -9.54 14.05
N VAL A 45 2.99 -9.78 12.88
CA VAL A 45 3.33 -11.15 12.44
C VAL A 45 4.33 -11.78 13.40
N LYS A 46 5.41 -11.07 13.75
CA LYS A 46 6.43 -11.57 14.68
C LYS A 46 5.87 -11.93 16.05
N GLU A 47 5.07 -11.03 16.63
CA GLU A 47 4.44 -11.23 17.95
C GLU A 47 3.37 -12.33 17.94
N SER A 48 2.74 -12.57 16.79
CA SER A 48 1.78 -13.67 16.67
C SER A 48 2.43 -15.05 16.78
N GLY A 49 3.72 -15.17 16.50
CA GLY A 49 4.41 -16.47 16.39
C GLY A 49 3.92 -17.34 15.23
N LEU A 50 3.17 -16.77 14.28
CA LEU A 50 2.72 -17.43 13.06
C LEU A 50 3.73 -17.20 11.93
N THR A 51 3.86 -18.18 11.04
CA THR A 51 4.65 -18.02 9.81
C THR A 51 3.83 -17.30 8.74
N ILE A 52 4.52 -16.62 7.81
CA ILE A 52 3.86 -15.97 6.67
C ILE A 52 3.09 -17.01 5.84
N GLU A 53 3.63 -18.22 5.71
CA GLU A 53 3.01 -19.35 5.03
C GLU A 53 1.67 -19.69 5.68
N SER A 54 1.61 -19.84 7.01
CA SER A 54 0.37 -20.15 7.73
C SER A 54 -0.71 -19.08 7.52
N LEU A 55 -0.29 -17.81 7.50
CA LEU A 55 -1.19 -16.67 7.27
C LEU A 55 -1.73 -16.64 5.83
N LYS A 56 -0.91 -16.99 4.83
CA LYS A 56 -1.32 -17.08 3.42
C LYS A 56 -2.22 -18.27 3.13
N GLU A 57 -1.91 -19.45 3.70
CA GLU A 57 -2.56 -20.71 3.36
C GLU A 57 -3.91 -20.93 4.02
N SER A 58 -4.20 -20.19 5.10
CA SER A 58 -5.49 -20.16 5.82
C SER A 58 -6.73 -19.76 5.01
N ASN A 59 -6.63 -19.68 3.68
CA ASN A 59 -7.74 -19.41 2.75
C ASN A 59 -8.07 -20.63 1.86
N LYS A 60 -7.43 -21.80 2.04
CA LYS A 60 -7.79 -23.03 1.30
C LYS A 60 -9.14 -23.56 1.79
N THR A 61 -10.13 -23.61 0.90
CA THR A 61 -11.45 -24.19 1.14
C THR A 61 -11.31 -25.62 1.66
N GLY A 62 -11.88 -25.92 2.84
CA GLY A 62 -11.81 -27.25 3.46
C GLY A 62 -10.72 -27.42 4.53
N SER A 63 -9.83 -26.45 4.74
CA SER A 63 -8.91 -26.50 5.88
C SER A 63 -9.60 -26.04 7.17
N LYS A 64 -9.31 -26.72 8.29
CA LYS A 64 -9.72 -26.29 9.64
C LYS A 64 -9.21 -24.87 10.00
N GLU A 65 -8.29 -24.31 9.20
CA GLU A 65 -7.50 -23.11 9.47
C GLU A 65 -8.13 -21.80 8.96
N VAL A 66 -9.06 -21.84 7.98
CA VAL A 66 -9.93 -20.69 7.65
C VAL A 66 -10.80 -20.30 8.88
N GLY A 67 -10.82 -21.16 9.90
CA GLY A 67 -11.45 -20.97 11.19
C GLY A 67 -10.53 -20.58 12.35
N ASP A 68 -9.20 -20.50 12.20
CA ASP A 68 -8.32 -20.25 13.36
C ASP A 68 -8.53 -18.82 13.90
N PRO A 69 -9.02 -18.67 15.15
CA PRO A 69 -9.25 -17.36 15.77
C PRO A 69 -7.98 -16.50 15.83
N LYS A 70 -6.80 -17.12 15.97
CA LYS A 70 -5.52 -16.43 16.05
C LYS A 70 -5.14 -15.82 14.70
N ILE A 71 -5.33 -16.56 13.61
CA ILE A 71 -5.10 -16.06 12.24
C ILE A 71 -6.06 -14.91 11.93
N ARG A 72 -7.34 -15.05 12.28
CA ARG A 72 -8.36 -14.01 12.11
C ARG A 72 -7.99 -12.74 12.86
N ALA A 73 -7.61 -12.86 14.13
CA ALA A 73 -7.20 -11.73 14.95
C ALA A 73 -5.98 -11.00 14.37
N VAL A 74 -4.99 -11.74 13.87
CA VAL A 74 -3.81 -11.15 13.20
C VAL A 74 -4.21 -10.40 11.94
N LYS A 75 -5.05 -10.99 11.09
CA LYS A 75 -5.54 -10.32 9.87
C LYS A 75 -6.35 -9.06 10.18
N ILE A 76 -7.18 -9.09 11.23
CA ILE A 76 -7.94 -7.90 11.67
C ILE A 76 -6.99 -6.78 12.11
N LYS A 77 -6.00 -7.08 12.96
CA LYS A 77 -5.00 -6.08 13.40
C LYS A 77 -4.23 -5.46 12.23
N VAL A 78 -3.85 -6.27 11.24
CA VAL A 78 -3.17 -5.77 10.04
C VAL A 78 -4.08 -4.90 9.20
N ILE A 79 -5.36 -5.27 9.07
CA ILE A 79 -6.34 -4.43 8.39
C ILE A 79 -6.50 -3.09 9.09
N GLU A 80 -6.58 -3.05 10.42
CA GLU A 80 -6.66 -1.82 11.20
C GLU A 80 -5.45 -0.90 10.99
N VAL A 81 -4.25 -1.47 10.90
CA VAL A 81 -3.04 -0.73 10.51
C VAL A 81 -3.18 -0.15 9.10
N GLY A 82 -3.70 -0.92 8.15
CA GLY A 82 -3.97 -0.46 6.79
C GLY A 82 -5.02 0.65 6.71
N GLU A 83 -6.11 0.55 7.48
CA GLU A 83 -7.15 1.58 7.60
C GLU A 83 -6.56 2.90 8.15
N LYS A 84 -5.73 2.82 9.20
CA LYS A 84 -5.06 4.00 9.76
C LYS A 84 -4.10 4.65 8.76
N PHE A 85 -3.32 3.84 8.03
CA PHE A 85 -2.47 4.33 6.96
C PHE A 85 -3.27 5.06 5.87
N LEU A 86 -4.38 4.47 5.41
CA LEU A 86 -5.22 5.07 4.38
C LEU A 86 -5.85 6.39 4.85
N SER A 87 -6.24 6.49 6.11
CA SER A 87 -6.69 7.76 6.70
C SER A 87 -5.62 8.85 6.58
N SER A 88 -4.37 8.56 6.94
CA SER A 88 -3.26 9.52 6.80
C SER A 88 -3.02 9.92 5.34
N ILE A 89 -3.17 8.97 4.41
CA ILE A 89 -3.02 9.20 2.98
C ILE A 89 -4.16 10.05 2.43
N LYS A 90 -5.40 9.85 2.90
CA LYS A 90 -6.55 10.65 2.47
C LYS A 90 -6.31 12.14 2.74
N GLU A 91 -5.79 12.48 3.92
CA GLU A 91 -5.43 13.86 4.25
C GLU A 91 -4.40 14.42 3.25
N ALA A 92 -3.37 13.65 2.90
CA ALA A 92 -2.37 14.08 1.91
C ALA A 92 -2.95 14.23 0.49
N ILE A 93 -3.90 13.38 0.10
CA ILE A 93 -4.62 13.48 -1.17
C ILE A 93 -5.46 14.77 -1.23
N GLU A 94 -6.19 15.08 -0.16
CA GLU A 94 -7.04 16.28 -0.08
C GLU A 94 -6.21 17.58 -0.11
N GLU A 95 -5.05 17.61 0.56
CA GLU A 95 -4.14 18.76 0.50
C GLU A 95 -3.62 19.04 -0.93
N LEU A 96 -3.61 18.03 -1.78
CA LEU A 96 -3.17 18.10 -3.18
C LEU A 96 -4.33 18.24 -4.17
N LYS A 97 -5.58 18.29 -3.73
CA LYS A 97 -6.76 18.28 -4.62
C LYS A 97 -6.70 19.30 -5.76
N GLU A 98 -6.43 20.56 -5.43
CA GLU A 98 -6.45 21.67 -6.40
C GLU A 98 -5.07 21.96 -7.04
N LYS A 99 -3.98 21.54 -6.38
CA LYS A 99 -2.60 21.96 -6.73
C LYS A 99 -1.63 20.79 -6.94
N GLY A 100 -2.12 19.58 -6.84
CA GLY A 100 -1.35 18.36 -6.98
C GLY A 100 -0.93 18.13 -8.41
N THR A 101 0.30 17.67 -8.57
CA THR A 101 0.85 17.27 -9.87
C THR A 101 0.69 15.77 -10.06
N GLY A 102 0.62 15.32 -11.31
CA GLY A 102 0.55 13.89 -11.61
C GLY A 102 1.72 13.08 -11.05
N LYS A 103 2.90 13.68 -10.91
CA LYS A 103 4.06 13.04 -10.26
C LYS A 103 3.83 12.80 -8.76
N GLN A 104 3.24 13.77 -8.06
CA GLN A 104 2.91 13.63 -6.63
C GLN A 104 1.86 12.55 -6.40
N PHE A 105 0.83 12.49 -7.25
CA PHE A 105 -0.17 11.42 -7.17
C PHE A 105 0.43 10.05 -7.49
N SER A 106 1.36 9.98 -8.44
CA SER A 106 2.09 8.74 -8.75
C SER A 106 2.95 8.27 -7.59
N GLU A 107 3.58 9.21 -6.87
CA GLU A 107 4.36 8.93 -5.66
C GLU A 107 3.47 8.34 -4.56
N ILE A 108 2.31 8.95 -4.28
CA ILE A 108 1.32 8.42 -3.32
C ILE A 108 0.80 7.04 -3.75
N TYR A 109 0.52 6.85 -5.04
CA TYR A 109 0.10 5.55 -5.59
C TYR A 109 1.12 4.45 -5.27
N HIS A 110 2.40 4.70 -5.51
CA HIS A 110 3.46 3.73 -5.21
C HIS A 110 3.58 3.45 -3.70
N THR A 111 3.36 4.46 -2.87
CA THR A 111 3.30 4.28 -1.41
C THR A 111 2.13 3.38 -1.00
N ILE A 112 0.91 3.62 -1.50
CA ILE A 112 -0.26 2.77 -1.25
C ILE A 112 0.01 1.34 -1.72
N LEU A 113 0.53 1.18 -2.94
CA LEU A 113 0.84 -0.13 -3.52
C LEU A 113 1.88 -0.90 -2.68
N SER A 114 2.88 -0.21 -2.14
CA SER A 114 3.90 -0.81 -1.28
C SER A 114 3.30 -1.36 0.02
N VAL A 115 2.38 -0.64 0.66
CA VAL A 115 1.72 -1.12 1.89
C VAL A 115 0.77 -2.28 1.56
N ALA A 116 -0.01 -2.14 0.48
CA ALA A 116 -0.89 -3.21 0.01
C ALA A 116 -0.12 -4.51 -0.28
N ASN A 117 1.10 -4.41 -0.81
CA ASN A 117 1.98 -5.56 -1.01
C ASN A 117 2.39 -6.23 0.31
N SER A 118 2.72 -5.47 1.35
CA SER A 118 3.00 -6.03 2.68
C SER A 118 1.77 -6.75 3.27
N MET A 119 0.57 -6.18 3.10
CA MET A 119 -0.67 -6.83 3.54
C MET A 119 -0.96 -8.12 2.75
N GLU A 120 -0.72 -8.10 1.44
CA GLU A 120 -0.95 -9.27 0.59
C GLU A 120 0.03 -10.41 0.89
N LYS A 121 1.28 -10.08 1.23
CA LYS A 121 2.27 -11.05 1.70
C LYS A 121 1.78 -11.83 2.92
N ILE A 122 0.91 -11.28 3.76
CA ILE A 122 0.40 -12.00 4.94
C ILE A 122 -1.02 -12.57 4.74
N GLY A 123 -1.47 -12.69 3.49
CA GLY A 123 -2.75 -13.33 3.18
C GLY A 123 -3.97 -12.40 3.12
N ILE A 124 -3.81 -11.07 3.14
CA ILE A 124 -4.86 -10.13 2.73
C ILE A 124 -4.94 -10.12 1.20
N GLN A 125 -5.55 -11.16 0.65
CA GLN A 125 -5.51 -11.47 -0.78
C GLN A 125 -6.09 -10.35 -1.65
N LYS A 126 -5.44 -10.14 -2.81
CA LYS A 126 -5.82 -9.20 -3.86
C LYS A 126 -5.69 -7.73 -3.47
N ALA A 127 -4.99 -7.38 -2.39
CA ALA A 127 -4.81 -5.98 -2.00
C ALA A 127 -4.06 -5.18 -3.08
N THR A 128 -2.94 -5.71 -3.62
CA THR A 128 -2.21 -5.04 -4.71
C THR A 128 -2.99 -5.02 -6.01
N ALA A 129 -3.74 -6.08 -6.31
CA ALA A 129 -4.61 -6.15 -7.48
C ALA A 129 -5.70 -5.08 -7.42
N THR A 130 -6.33 -4.86 -6.25
CA THR A 130 -7.30 -3.78 -6.05
C THR A 130 -6.70 -2.41 -6.34
N VAL A 131 -5.49 -2.14 -5.82
CA VAL A 131 -4.79 -0.86 -6.06
C VAL A 131 -4.53 -0.66 -7.56
N LYS A 132 -4.00 -1.68 -8.24
CA LYS A 132 -3.70 -1.61 -9.68
C LYS A 132 -4.97 -1.42 -10.51
N MET A 133 -6.02 -2.18 -10.25
CA MET A 133 -7.29 -2.09 -11.00
C MET A 133 -7.97 -0.73 -10.81
N ALA A 134 -7.91 -0.16 -9.60
CA ALA A 134 -8.49 1.16 -9.32
C ALA A 134 -7.75 2.31 -10.03
N ALA A 135 -6.53 2.08 -10.50
CA ALA A 135 -5.74 3.01 -11.30
C ALA A 135 -5.64 2.58 -12.77
N ASP A 136 -6.57 1.74 -13.26
CA ASP A 136 -6.60 1.21 -14.63
C ASP A 136 -5.28 0.54 -15.07
N GLY A 137 -4.61 -0.10 -14.13
CA GLY A 137 -3.32 -0.80 -14.33
C GLY A 137 -2.11 0.13 -14.46
N LYS A 138 -2.27 1.44 -14.35
CA LYS A 138 -1.21 2.45 -14.45
C LYS A 138 -1.00 3.14 -13.10
N ALA A 139 0.05 3.94 -12.97
CA ALA A 139 0.18 4.79 -11.80
C ALA A 139 -0.84 5.93 -11.86
N SER A 140 -1.46 6.28 -10.73
CA SER A 140 -2.40 7.40 -10.68
C SER A 140 -1.69 8.73 -10.90
N THR A 141 -2.19 9.53 -11.84
CA THR A 141 -1.63 10.87 -12.15
C THR A 141 -2.64 12.00 -11.95
N SER A 142 -3.77 11.74 -11.28
CA SER A 142 -4.80 12.74 -10.96
C SER A 142 -5.37 12.51 -9.57
N TYR A 143 -6.04 13.53 -9.03
CA TYR A 143 -6.77 13.48 -7.76
C TYR A 143 -7.87 12.40 -7.80
N GLU A 144 -8.68 12.34 -8.87
CA GLU A 144 -9.80 11.41 -9.00
C GLU A 144 -9.30 9.96 -8.99
N SER A 145 -8.23 9.68 -9.75
CA SER A 145 -7.64 8.36 -9.82
C SER A 145 -7.05 7.92 -8.49
N ILE A 146 -6.27 8.77 -7.81
CA ILE A 146 -5.69 8.40 -6.51
C ILE A 146 -6.76 8.29 -5.41
N ASN A 147 -7.80 9.11 -5.47
CA ASN A 147 -8.92 9.02 -4.55
C ASN A 147 -9.70 7.71 -4.74
N ASN A 148 -9.95 7.30 -5.99
CA ASN A 148 -10.54 6.01 -6.31
C ASN A 148 -9.68 4.84 -5.81
N VAL A 149 -8.35 4.91 -5.97
CA VAL A 149 -7.42 3.93 -5.40
C VAL A 149 -7.58 3.82 -3.89
N HIS A 150 -7.60 4.95 -3.19
CA HIS A 150 -7.83 5.00 -1.74
C HIS A 150 -9.16 4.34 -1.36
N GLU A 151 -10.27 4.76 -1.98
CA GLU A 151 -11.61 4.27 -1.66
C GLU A 151 -11.76 2.76 -1.95
N LYS A 152 -11.26 2.28 -3.08
CA LYS A 152 -11.35 0.86 -3.46
C LYS A 152 -10.53 -0.02 -2.52
N LEU A 153 -9.33 0.42 -2.12
CA LEU A 153 -8.54 -0.34 -1.16
C LEU A 153 -9.20 -0.33 0.21
N LEU A 154 -9.70 0.81 0.69
CA LEU A 154 -10.40 0.90 1.98
C LEU A 154 -11.63 -0.02 2.02
N ALA A 155 -12.49 0.04 1.02
CA ALA A 155 -13.67 -0.82 0.92
C ALA A 155 -13.28 -2.32 0.89
N LYS A 156 -12.20 -2.66 0.17
CA LYS A 156 -11.66 -4.02 0.15
C LYS A 156 -11.21 -4.48 1.54
N LEU A 157 -10.51 -3.63 2.28
CA LEU A 157 -10.05 -3.92 3.63
C LEU A 157 -11.24 -4.17 4.58
N GLN A 158 -12.25 -3.30 4.54
CA GLN A 158 -13.48 -3.45 5.33
C GLN A 158 -14.21 -4.75 5.01
N VAL A 159 -14.36 -5.10 3.71
CA VAL A 159 -14.96 -6.38 3.30
C VAL A 159 -14.17 -7.58 3.84
N VAL A 160 -12.84 -7.52 3.84
CA VAL A 160 -12.01 -8.61 4.41
C VAL A 160 -12.17 -8.66 5.93
N LYS A 161 -12.20 -7.50 6.61
CA LYS A 161 -12.37 -7.39 8.07
C LYS A 161 -13.68 -8.04 8.51
N GLU A 162 -14.79 -7.70 7.85
CA GLU A 162 -16.10 -8.31 8.12
C GLU A 162 -16.08 -9.83 7.90
N LYS A 163 -15.36 -10.32 6.87
CA LYS A 163 -15.23 -11.77 6.66
C LYS A 163 -14.50 -12.48 7.79
N GLN A 164 -13.55 -11.82 8.46
CA GLN A 164 -12.79 -12.40 9.57
C GLN A 164 -13.60 -12.50 10.87
N LYS A 165 -14.61 -11.66 11.08
CA LYS A 165 -15.45 -11.69 12.29
C LYS A 165 -16.10 -13.08 12.50
N PRO A 166 -16.18 -13.58 13.75
CA PRO A 166 -16.89 -14.81 14.07
C PRO A 166 -18.39 -14.70 13.72
N ALA A 167 -19.02 -15.84 13.42
CA ALA A 167 -20.42 -15.90 13.00
C ALA A 167 -21.41 -15.37 14.06
N GLU A 168 -21.04 -15.44 15.34
CA GLU A 168 -21.86 -14.95 16.47
C GLU A 168 -21.88 -13.42 16.55
N GLU A 169 -20.80 -12.75 16.15
CA GLU A 169 -20.69 -11.29 16.15
C GLU A 169 -21.42 -10.67 14.95
N LYS A 170 -21.52 -11.39 13.82
CA LYS A 170 -22.27 -10.98 12.62
C LYS A 170 -23.78 -10.96 12.80
N LYS A 171 -24.32 -11.69 13.78
CA LYS A 171 -25.76 -11.73 14.08
C LYS A 171 -26.23 -10.57 14.97
N ARG A 172 -25.30 -9.77 15.49
CA ARG A 172 -25.57 -8.65 16.42
C ARG A 172 -25.37 -7.27 15.79
N SER A 173 -25.00 -7.19 14.51
CA SER A 173 -24.79 -5.94 13.76
C SER A 173 -25.91 -5.67 12.78
#